data_AF-A0A0L6JJ36-F1
#
_entry.id   AF-A0A0L6JJ36-F1
#
_cell.length_a   1.000
_cell.length_b   1.000
_cell.length_c   1.000
_cell.angle_alpha   90.00
_cell.angle_beta   90.00
_cell.angle_gamma   90.00
#
_symmetry.space_group_name_H-M   'P 1'
#
loop_
_entity.id
_entity.type
_entity.pdbx_description
1 polymer ?
#
loop_
_entity_poly.entity_id
_entity_poly.type
_entity_poly.pdbx_seq_one_letter_code
_entity_poly.pdbx_strand_id
1 'polypeptide(L)' 'MEKECLLYDRACIKCYDCEKCDLDSTKRCNNCEKCLEQNEEYRSVKVEDFIKKRK' A
#
# COMPACT_ATOMS: atom_id res chain seq x y z
N MET A 1 2.86 -8.50 27.05
CA MET A 1 1.98 -8.41 25.87
C MET A 1 2.87 -8.25 24.66
N GLU A 2 2.83 -9.20 23.73
CA GLU A 2 3.58 -9.09 22.48
C GLU A 2 2.83 -8.15 21.54
N LYS A 3 3.56 -7.32 20.77
CA LYS A 3 2.98 -6.38 19.82
C LYS A 3 2.64 -7.11 18.53
N GLU A 4 1.46 -6.86 17.95
CA GLU A 4 1.09 -7.41 16.64
C GLU A 4 1.73 -6.62 15.50
N CYS A 5 1.90 -7.28 14.35
CA CYS A 5 2.42 -6.65 13.15
C CYS A 5 1.32 -5.84 12.44
N LEU A 6 1.65 -4.63 11.99
CA LEU A 6 0.72 -3.73 11.29
C LEU A 6 0.39 -4.19 9.85
N LEU A 7 1.28 -4.96 9.22
CA LEU A 7 1.16 -5.33 7.81
C LEU A 7 0.77 -6.80 7.59
N TYR A 8 0.97 -7.66 8.59
CA TYR A 8 0.83 -9.11 8.45
C TYR A 8 0.14 -9.67 9.69
N ASP A 9 -0.67 -10.71 9.51
CA ASP A 9 -1.34 -11.41 10.61
C ASP A 9 -0.34 -12.33 11.35
N ARG A 10 0.53 -11.71 12.18
CA ARG A 10 1.56 -12.37 12.99
C ARG A 10 2.07 -11.43 14.09
N ALA A 11 2.78 -11.99 15.07
CA ALA A 11 3.53 -11.22 16.06
C ALA A 11 4.62 -10.34 15.40
N CYS A 12 4.91 -9.18 15.99
CA CYS A 12 5.91 -8.26 15.49
C CYS A 12 7.33 -8.80 15.66
N ILE A 13 8.01 -9.04 14.54
CA ILE A 13 9.40 -9.53 14.49
C ILE A 13 10.44 -8.42 14.31
N LYS A 14 10.06 -7.14 14.46
CA LYS A 14 10.93 -5.97 14.25
C LYS A 14 11.61 -5.95 12.86
N CYS A 15 10.85 -6.24 11.79
CA CYS A 15 11.36 -6.16 10.42
C CYS A 15 11.49 -4.73 9.87
N TYR A 16 10.85 -3.75 10.53
CA TYR A 16 10.81 -2.33 10.12
C TYR A 16 10.17 -2.06 8.75
N ASP A 17 9.46 -3.03 8.16
CA ASP A 17 8.80 -2.82 6.86
C ASP A 17 7.68 -1.78 6.92
N CYS A 18 6.93 -1.73 8.02
CA CYS A 18 5.89 -0.71 8.23
C CYS A 18 6.44 0.71 8.37
N GLU A 19 7.76 0.87 8.45
CA GLU A 19 8.42 2.18 8.51
C GLU A 19 9.03 2.59 7.17
N LYS A 20 8.99 1.75 6.13
CA LYS A 20 9.55 2.09 4.82
C LYS A 20 8.50 2.80 3.97
N CYS A 21 8.91 3.80 3.19
CA CYS A 21 8.03 4.41 2.21
C CYS A 21 7.97 3.55 0.94
N ASP A 22 6.76 3.21 0.50
CA ASP A 22 6.53 2.42 -0.72
C ASP A 22 7.02 3.11 -2.01
N LEU A 23 7.11 4.44 -2.01
CA LEU A 23 7.61 5.22 -3.15
C LEU A 23 9.13 5.43 -3.12
N ASP A 24 9.75 5.38 -1.95
CA ASP A 24 11.17 5.69 -1.77
C ASP A 24 11.74 4.91 -0.58
N SER A 25 12.47 3.84 -0.88
CA SER A 25 13.07 2.96 0.13
C SER A 25 14.12 3.65 1.01
N THR A 26 14.59 4.85 0.64
CA THR A 26 15.52 5.66 1.46
C THR A 26 14.79 6.51 2.51
N LYS A 27 13.46 6.65 2.41
CA LYS A 27 12.64 7.45 3.32
C LYS A 27 11.89 6.59 4.32
N ARG A 28 11.78 7.11 5.55
CA ARG A 28 10.85 6.57 6.55
C ARG A 28 9.42 7.02 6.22
N CYS A 29 8.47 6.10 6.21
CA CYS A 29 7.06 6.41 6.05
C CYS A 29 6.60 7.28 7.22
N ASN A 30 6.03 8.44 6.88
CA ASN A 30 5.43 9.39 7.82
C ASN A 30 3.91 9.52 7.60
N ASN A 31 3.30 8.50 6.98
CA ASN A 31 1.88 8.46 6.64
C ASN A 31 1.40 9.67 5.82
N CYS A 32 2.23 10.14 4.87
CA CYS A 32 1.89 11.27 3.99
C CYS A 32 0.92 10.94 2.84
N GLU A 33 0.50 9.67 2.71
CA GLU A 33 -0.51 9.19 1.75
C GLU A 33 -0.19 9.38 0.26
N LYS A 34 1.00 9.89 -0.11
CA LYS A 34 1.43 10.05 -1.51
C LYS A 34 1.48 8.75 -2.31
N CYS A 35 1.74 7.61 -1.66
CA CYS A 35 1.68 6.29 -2.31
C CYS A 35 0.25 5.85 -2.64
N LEU A 36 -0.75 6.50 -2.04
CA LEU A 36 -2.17 6.25 -2.26
C LEU A 36 -2.78 7.26 -3.24
N GLU A 37 -2.05 8.34 -3.57
CA GLU A 37 -2.52 9.48 -4.34
C GLU A 37 -2.83 9.08 -5.80
N GLN A 38 -4.05 8.60 -5.98
CA GLN A 38 -4.81 8.73 -7.22
C GLN A 38 -5.87 9.78 -6.89
N ASN A 39 -6.03 10.81 -7.73
CA ASN A 39 -6.91 11.98 -7.52
C ASN A 39 -8.42 11.64 -7.48
N GLU A 40 -8.79 10.42 -7.11
CA GLU A 40 -10.16 9.91 -7.09
C GLU A 40 -10.49 9.45 -5.66
N GLU A 41 -11.60 9.93 -5.11
CA GLU A 41 -12.14 9.47 -3.81
C GLU A 41 -12.42 7.97 -3.80
N TYR A 42 -12.56 7.35 -4.97
CA TYR A 42 -12.80 5.93 -5.17
C TYR A 42 -12.04 5.46 -6.40
N ARG A 43 -11.49 4.24 -6.35
CA ARG A 43 -10.97 3.58 -7.56
C ARG A 43 -12.13 2.95 -8.32
N SER A 44 -12.30 3.31 -9.58
CA SER A 44 -13.23 2.62 -10.48
C SER A 44 -12.48 1.85 -11.55
N VAL A 45 -12.99 0.66 -11.90
CA VAL A 45 -12.52 -0.12 -13.06
C VAL A 45 -13.72 -0.36 -13.95
N LYS A 46 -13.65 0.11 -15.20
CA LYS A 46 -14.69 -0.16 -16.20
C LYS A 46 -14.47 -1.55 -16.79
N VAL A 47 -15.53 -2.35 -16.83
CA VAL A 47 -15.48 -3.72 -17.40
C VAL A 47 -15.13 -3.66 -18.89
N GLU A 48 -15.55 -2.60 -19.58
CA GLU A 48 -15.25 -2.34 -20.99
C GLU A 48 -13.73 -2.22 -21.26
N ASP A 49 -12.97 -1.67 -20.31
CA ASP A 49 -11.52 -1.51 -20.43
C ASP A 49 -10.80 -2.87 -20.35
N PHE A 50 -11.37 -3.83 -19.61
CA PHE A 50 -10.87 -5.20 -19.56
C PHE A 50 -11.18 -5.98 -20.85
N ILE A 51 -12.37 -5.80 -21.42
CA ILE A 51 -12.79 -6.51 -22.64
C ILE A 51 -11.96 -6.05 -23.86
N LYS A 52 -11.64 -4.74 -23.96
CA LYS A 52 -10.83 -4.20 -25.07
C LYS A 52 -9.42 -4.76 -25.14
N LYS A 53 -8.79 -5.08 -23.99
CA LYS A 53 -7.40 -5.61 -23.93
C LYS A 53 -7.25 -7.05 -24.45
N ARG A 54 -8.35 -7.77 -24.70
CA ARG A 54 -8.34 -9.17 -25.16
C ARG A 54 -8.52 -9.34 -26.68
N LYS A 55 -8.52 -8.24 -27.44
CA LYS A 55 -8.43 -8.23 -28.91
C LYS A 55 -7.03 -7.77 -29.33
#